data_AF-A0A5J4RHW8-F1
#
_entry.id   AF-A0A5J4RHW8-F1
#
_cell.length_a   1.000
_cell.length_b   1.000
_cell.length_c   1.000
_cell.angle_alpha   90.00
_cell.angle_beta   90.00
_cell.angle_gamma   90.00
#
_symmetry.space_group_name_H-M   'P 1'
#
loop_
_entity.id
_entity.type
_entity.pdbx_description
1 polymer ?
#
loop_
_entity_poly.entity_id
_entity_poly.type
_entity_poly.pdbx_seq_one_letter_code
_entity_poly.pdbx_strand_id
1 'polypeptide(L)'
;MEEIDLCWRLRARGKGIVCIPQSKVYHLGAATLKNENPQKTFLNFHNNLVMLYKNLPEKEFNRVMNARMVLDYVAALSFLFKGQSPNALAVLRARREYKINRPFLLSIRKENLKRTLYPDIPERKKGCILVWYYLKGKKFFSKLSF
;
A
#
# COMPACT_ATOMS: atom_id res chain seq x y z
N MET A 1 1.33 -2.28 -7.60
CA MET A 1 1.68 -1.36 -6.48
C MET A 1 2.37 -0.08 -6.95
N GLU A 2 3.33 -0.17 -7.88
CA GLU A 2 3.93 1.04 -8.50
C GLU A 2 2.90 1.87 -9.25
N GLU A 3 1.93 1.22 -9.91
CA GLU A 3 0.78 1.90 -10.52
C GLU A 3 0.00 2.77 -9.52
N ILE A 4 -0.15 2.31 -8.27
CA ILE A 4 -0.87 3.02 -7.19
C ILE A 4 -0.03 4.21 -6.73
N ASP A 5 1.30 4.04 -6.61
CA ASP A 5 2.23 5.14 -6.30
C ASP A 5 2.18 6.25 -7.36
N LEU A 6 2.17 5.88 -8.64
CA LEU A 6 2.03 6.82 -9.76
C LEU A 6 0.68 7.54 -9.70
N CYS A 7 -0.41 6.80 -9.57
CA CYS A 7 -1.76 7.35 -9.46
C CYS A 7 -1.87 8.33 -8.28
N TRP A 8 -1.33 7.97 -7.12
CA TRP A 8 -1.31 8.84 -5.95
C TRP A 8 -0.58 10.15 -6.27
N ARG A 9 0.63 10.09 -6.82
CA ARG A 9 1.41 11.29 -7.18
C ARG A 9 0.68 12.16 -8.21
N LEU A 10 0.04 11.56 -9.21
CA LEU A 10 -0.75 12.29 -10.20
C LEU A 10 -1.92 13.03 -9.54
N ARG A 11 -2.75 12.36 -8.73
CA ARG A 11 -3.87 12.99 -8.03
C ARG A 11 -3.41 14.08 -7.06
N ALA A 12 -2.37 13.82 -6.26
CA ALA A 12 -1.80 14.80 -5.33
C ALA A 12 -1.33 16.08 -6.05
N ARG A 13 -0.93 15.97 -7.32
CA ARG A 13 -0.47 17.07 -8.18
C ARG A 13 -1.58 17.64 -9.10
N GLY A 14 -2.85 17.33 -8.82
CA GLY A 14 -4.01 17.87 -9.54
C GLY A 14 -4.26 17.25 -10.92
N LYS A 15 -3.62 16.13 -11.26
CA LYS A 15 -3.86 15.42 -12.53
C LYS A 15 -5.03 14.44 -12.38
N GLY A 16 -5.86 14.31 -13.42
CA GLY A 16 -6.96 13.35 -13.47
C GLY A 16 -6.49 11.92 -13.74
N ILE A 17 -7.29 10.94 -13.31
CA ILE A 17 -7.13 9.52 -13.67
C ILE A 17 -8.47 9.07 -14.22
N VAL A 18 -8.47 8.49 -15.42
CA VAL A 18 -9.67 8.04 -16.11
C VAL A 18 -9.51 6.58 -16.53
N CYS A 19 -10.64 5.87 -16.59
CA CYS A 19 -10.72 4.52 -17.13
C CYS A 19 -11.60 4.58 -18.39
N ILE A 20 -11.14 3.97 -19.49
CA ILE A 20 -11.86 3.92 -20.77
C ILE A 20 -12.36 2.49 -20.95
N PRO A 21 -13.59 2.16 -20.51
CA PRO A 21 -14.10 0.78 -20.48
C PRO A 21 -14.31 0.17 -21.88
N GLN A 22 -14.33 1.00 -22.93
CA GLN A 22 -14.41 0.57 -24.33
C GLN A 22 -13.14 -0.15 -24.79
N SER A 23 -11.98 0.18 -24.19
CA SER A 23 -10.71 -0.50 -24.46
C SER A 23 -10.54 -1.68 -23.51
N LYS A 24 -10.52 -2.90 -24.07
CA LYS A 24 -10.37 -4.14 -23.30
C LYS A 24 -9.05 -4.79 -23.64
N VAL A 25 -8.27 -5.09 -22.61
CA VAL A 25 -7.01 -5.83 -22.71
C VAL A 25 -7.12 -7.05 -21.80
N TYR A 26 -6.78 -8.23 -22.34
CA TYR A 26 -6.72 -9.46 -21.56
C TYR A 26 -5.35 -9.55 -20.88
N HIS A 27 -5.35 -9.65 -19.56
CA HIS A 27 -4.13 -9.74 -18.77
C HIS A 27 -4.15 -11.04 -17.96
N LEU A 28 -3.03 -11.76 -17.99
CA LEU A 28 -2.84 -12.93 -17.14
C LEU A 28 -2.40 -12.47 -15.74
N GLY A 29 -3.34 -12.47 -14.81
CA GLY A 29 -3.06 -12.10 -13.42
C GLY A 29 -2.02 -13.01 -12.78
N ALA A 30 -1.03 -12.41 -12.11
CA ALA A 30 0.03 -13.11 -11.37
C ALA A 30 0.89 -14.09 -12.19
N ALA A 31 1.04 -13.85 -13.50
CA ALA A 31 1.83 -14.70 -14.40
C ALA A 31 3.30 -14.91 -13.93
N THR A 32 3.93 -13.88 -13.37
CA THR A 32 5.36 -13.89 -13.05
C THR A 32 5.69 -14.53 -11.70
N LEU A 33 4.88 -14.29 -10.66
CA LEU A 33 5.13 -14.80 -9.31
C LEU A 33 3.83 -15.30 -8.69
N LYS A 34 3.81 -16.58 -8.32
CA LYS A 34 2.71 -17.21 -7.57
C LYS A 34 2.48 -16.50 -6.24
N ASN A 35 1.24 -16.49 -5.77
CA ASN A 35 0.83 -15.76 -4.55
C ASN A 35 1.53 -16.24 -3.28
N GLU A 36 1.94 -17.49 -3.23
CA GLU A 36 2.61 -18.08 -2.07
C GLU A 36 4.14 -17.86 -2.07
N ASN A 37 4.69 -17.22 -3.11
CA ASN A 37 6.12 -16.99 -3.21
C ASN A 37 6.59 -15.93 -2.18
N PRO A 38 7.54 -16.26 -1.28
CA PRO A 38 8.08 -15.32 -0.29
C PRO A 38 8.68 -14.05 -0.89
N GLN A 39 9.24 -14.11 -2.09
CA GLN A 39 9.75 -12.93 -2.78
C GLN A 39 8.63 -11.96 -3.14
N LYS A 40 7.47 -12.47 -3.56
CA LYS A 40 6.29 -11.64 -3.84
C LYS A 40 5.75 -11.01 -2.56
N THR A 41 5.70 -11.79 -1.47
CA THR A 41 5.35 -11.28 -0.14
C THR A 41 6.29 -10.14 0.26
N PHE A 42 7.61 -10.34 0.18
CA PHE A 42 8.60 -9.30 0.45
C PHE A 42 8.35 -8.03 -0.37
N LEU A 43 8.23 -8.15 -1.70
CA LEU A 43 8.01 -7.01 -2.59
C LEU A 43 6.70 -6.27 -2.26
N ASN A 44 5.61 -6.99 -1.96
CA ASN A 44 4.34 -6.37 -1.61
C ASN A 44 4.42 -5.56 -0.31
N PHE A 45 5.04 -6.11 0.75
CA PHE A 45 5.18 -5.37 2.01
C PHE A 45 6.18 -4.21 1.88
N HIS A 46 7.33 -4.44 1.24
CA HIS A 46 8.37 -3.43 1.05
C HIS A 46 7.87 -2.25 0.20
N ASN A 47 7.32 -2.54 -0.98
CA ASN A 47 6.86 -1.50 -1.89
C ASN A 47 5.69 -0.71 -1.28
N ASN A 48 4.89 -1.32 -0.39
CA ASN A 48 3.79 -0.62 0.26
C ASN A 48 4.30 0.39 1.27
N LEU A 49 5.27 -0.02 2.09
CA LEU A 49 5.94 0.86 3.05
C LEU A 49 6.63 2.03 2.34
N VAL A 50 7.32 1.76 1.24
CA VAL A 50 7.99 2.78 0.42
C VAL A 50 6.98 3.75 -0.21
N MET A 51 5.88 3.24 -0.77
CA MET A 51 4.80 4.06 -1.34
C MET A 51 4.15 4.96 -0.27
N LEU A 52 3.82 4.42 0.91
CA LEU A 52 3.27 5.20 2.01
C LEU A 52 4.28 6.26 2.47
N TYR A 53 5.53 5.87 2.68
CA TYR A 53 6.57 6.81 3.10
C TYR A 53 6.79 7.94 2.11
N LYS A 54 6.71 7.70 0.81
CA LYS A 54 6.92 8.77 -0.19
C LYS A 54 5.77 9.78 -0.25
N ASN A 55 4.53 9.35 -0.06
CA ASN A 55 3.35 10.15 -0.46
C ASN A 55 2.40 10.55 0.67
N LEU A 56 2.49 9.93 1.85
CA LEU A 56 1.53 10.23 2.91
C LEU A 56 1.72 11.65 3.46
N PRO A 57 0.65 12.45 3.63
CA PRO A 57 0.74 13.76 4.27
C PRO A 57 1.29 13.68 5.69
N GLU A 58 2.05 14.69 6.13
CA GLU A 58 2.71 14.68 7.44
C GLU A 58 1.73 14.52 8.60
N LYS A 59 0.56 15.17 8.51
CA LYS A 59 -0.51 15.12 9.53
C LYS A 59 -0.99 13.70 9.86
N GLU A 60 -0.94 12.78 8.88
CA GLU A 60 -1.42 11.41 9.06
C GLU A 60 -0.30 10.38 9.16
N PHE A 61 0.96 10.81 8.93
CA PHE A 61 2.11 9.93 8.76
C PHE A 61 2.28 8.95 9.92
N ASN A 62 2.38 9.47 11.15
CA ASN A 62 2.61 8.64 12.32
C ASN A 62 1.46 7.68 12.58
N ARG A 63 0.21 8.15 12.47
CA ARG A 63 -0.98 7.33 12.69
C ARG A 63 -1.04 6.15 11.73
N VAL A 64 -0.87 6.41 10.42
CA VAL A 64 -0.96 5.35 9.40
C VAL A 64 0.21 4.39 9.49
N MET A 65 1.44 4.89 9.70
CA MET A 65 2.62 4.02 9.78
C MET A 65 2.61 3.14 11.05
N ASN A 66 2.06 3.62 12.16
CA ASN A 66 1.88 2.82 13.38
C ASN A 66 0.82 1.74 13.19
N ALA A 67 -0.34 2.08 12.62
CA ALA A 67 -1.37 1.09 12.29
C ALA A 67 -0.84 0.04 11.29
N ARG A 68 -0.10 0.47 10.27
CA ARG A 68 0.54 -0.42 9.29
C ARG A 68 1.52 -1.38 9.96
N MET A 69 2.32 -0.89 10.91
CA MET A 69 3.26 -1.72 11.67
C MET A 69 2.53 -2.85 12.41
N VAL A 70 1.45 -2.55 13.13
CA VAL A 70 0.65 -3.57 13.84
C VAL A 70 0.10 -4.60 12.85
N LEU A 71 -0.47 -4.13 11.73
CA LEU A 71 -1.03 -5.02 10.70
C LEU A 71 0.04 -5.90 10.04
N ASP A 72 1.26 -5.40 9.87
CA ASP A 72 2.38 -6.20 9.33
C ASP A 72 2.76 -7.35 10.26
N TYR A 73 2.84 -7.09 11.57
CA TYR A 73 3.13 -8.15 12.55
C TYR A 73 1.99 -9.15 12.69
N VAL A 74 0.73 -8.69 12.63
CA VAL A 74 -0.44 -9.58 12.58
C VAL A 74 -0.39 -10.48 11.34
N ALA A 75 -0.02 -9.92 10.18
CA ALA A 75 0.15 -10.71 8.96
C ALA A 75 1.29 -11.73 9.09
N ALA A 76 2.44 -11.33 9.63
CA ALA A 76 3.57 -12.23 9.87
C ALA A 76 3.19 -13.40 10.79
N LEU A 77 2.46 -13.12 11.89
CA LEU A 77 1.97 -14.14 12.81
C LEU A 77 0.95 -15.06 12.12
N SER A 78 0.05 -14.52 11.30
CA SER A 78 -0.88 -15.33 10.51
C SER A 78 -0.16 -16.27 9.55
N PHE A 79 0.94 -15.84 8.92
CA PHE A 79 1.77 -16.70 8.08
C PHE A 79 2.43 -17.82 8.88
N LEU A 80 2.93 -17.54 10.09
CA LEU A 80 3.49 -18.56 10.97
C LEU A 80 2.45 -19.63 11.35
N PHE A 81 1.24 -19.22 11.74
CA PHE A 81 0.17 -20.18 12.08
C PHE A 81 -0.29 -21.03 10.89
N LYS A 82 -0.06 -20.57 9.66
CA LYS A 82 -0.34 -21.33 8.43
C LYS A 82 0.83 -22.20 7.97
N GLY A 83 1.91 -22.30 8.76
CA GLY A 83 3.14 -23.02 8.38
C GLY A 83 3.96 -22.33 7.28
N GLN A 84 3.64 -21.08 6.93
CA GLN A 84 4.30 -20.31 5.87
C GLN A 84 5.44 -19.44 6.43
N SER A 85 6.36 -20.04 7.19
CA SER A 85 7.48 -19.34 7.82
C SER A 85 8.33 -18.48 6.87
N PRO A 86 8.59 -18.90 5.62
CA PRO A 86 9.29 -18.04 4.65
C PRO A 86 8.56 -16.72 4.35
N ASN A 87 7.22 -16.74 4.29
CA ASN A 87 6.42 -15.52 4.10
C ASN A 87 6.47 -14.62 5.34
N ALA A 88 6.45 -15.19 6.54
CA ALA A 88 6.61 -14.41 7.78
C ALA A 88 7.97 -13.70 7.82
N LEU A 89 9.06 -14.40 7.49
CA LEU A 89 10.39 -13.80 7.40
C LEU A 89 10.47 -12.71 6.32
N ALA A 90 9.79 -12.91 5.18
CA ALA A 90 9.70 -11.92 4.11
C ALA A 90 9.09 -10.59 4.58
N VAL A 91 8.08 -10.63 5.46
CA VAL A 91 7.48 -9.42 6.06
C VAL A 91 8.49 -8.69 6.96
N LEU A 92 9.19 -9.42 7.83
CA LEU A 92 10.21 -8.84 8.72
C LEU A 92 11.39 -8.25 7.92
N ARG A 93 11.83 -8.96 6.88
CA ARG A 93 12.85 -8.49 5.94
C ARG A 93 12.40 -7.21 5.24
N ALA A 94 11.16 -7.13 4.76
CA ALA A 94 10.62 -5.92 4.12
C ALA A 94 10.67 -4.70 5.05
N ARG A 95 10.32 -4.88 6.33
CA ARG A 95 10.39 -3.84 7.36
C ARG A 95 11.82 -3.38 7.64
N ARG A 96 12.76 -4.32 7.75
CA ARG A 96 14.19 -4.04 7.95
C ARG A 96 14.76 -3.27 6.76
N GLU A 97 14.50 -3.74 5.55
CA GLU A 97 14.96 -3.13 4.30
C GLU A 97 14.40 -1.71 4.14
N TYR A 98 13.11 -1.52 4.41
CA TYR A 98 12.50 -0.19 4.44
C TYR A 98 13.19 0.75 5.43
N LYS A 99 13.53 0.27 6.65
CA LYS A 99 14.23 1.08 7.65
C LYS A 99 15.62 1.50 7.17
N ILE A 100 16.35 0.58 6.53
CA ILE A 100 17.68 0.84 5.96
C ILE A 100 17.59 1.86 4.82
N ASN A 101 16.60 1.72 3.93
CA ASN A 101 16.47 2.57 2.75
C ASN A 101 15.81 3.93 3.01
N ARG A 102 15.24 4.13 4.21
CA ARG A 102 14.51 5.35 4.58
C ARG A 102 15.32 6.66 4.37
N PRO A 103 16.62 6.76 4.70
CA PRO A 103 17.40 7.98 4.46
C PRO A 103 17.46 8.35 2.98
N PHE A 104 17.64 7.37 2.08
CA PHE A 104 17.69 7.59 0.64
C PHE A 104 16.34 8.04 0.08
N LEU A 105 15.24 7.55 0.67
CA LEU A 105 13.88 7.92 0.25
C LEU A 105 13.45 9.31 0.74
N LEU A 106 14.20 9.93 1.66
CA LEU A 106 13.82 11.21 2.27
C LEU A 106 13.78 12.35 1.24
N SER A 107 14.72 12.38 0.30
CA SER A 107 14.75 13.38 -0.78
C SER A 107 13.49 13.28 -1.65
N ILE A 108 13.13 12.05 -2.04
CA ILE A 108 11.92 11.76 -2.83
C ILE A 108 10.66 12.16 -2.07
N ARG A 109 10.58 11.86 -0.76
CA ARG A 109 9.45 12.28 0.08
C ARG A 109 9.33 13.80 0.11
N LYS A 110 10.43 14.53 0.37
CA LYS A 110 10.43 16.00 0.41
C LYS A 110 9.94 16.59 -0.92
N GLU A 111 10.42 16.06 -2.05
CA GLU A 111 9.98 16.50 -3.37
C GLU A 111 8.50 16.23 -3.62
N ASN A 112 8.01 15.03 -3.29
CA ASN A 112 6.61 14.68 -3.46
C ASN A 112 5.68 15.56 -2.63
N LEU A 113 6.02 15.79 -1.36
CA LEU A 113 5.26 16.67 -0.49
C LEU A 113 5.27 18.12 -0.99
N LYS A 114 6.44 18.64 -1.43
CA LYS A 114 6.54 19.99 -2.02
C LYS A 114 5.67 20.16 -3.26
N ARG A 115 5.54 19.11 -4.09
CA ARG A 115 4.73 19.14 -5.31
C ARG A 115 3.24 18.85 -5.07
N THR A 116 2.84 18.55 -3.84
CA THR A 116 1.44 18.24 -3.52
C THR A 116 0.61 19.52 -3.52
N LEU A 117 -0.37 19.60 -4.42
CA LEU A 117 -1.38 20.66 -4.47
C LEU A 117 -2.62 20.27 -3.65
N TYR A 118 -2.97 18.99 -3.67
CA TYR A 118 -4.15 18.45 -2.98
C TYR A 118 -3.71 17.43 -1.92
N PRO A 119 -3.60 17.83 -0.64
CA PRO A 119 -3.20 16.92 0.43
C PRO A 119 -4.31 15.91 0.78
N ASP A 120 -5.57 16.26 0.55
CA ASP A 120 -6.69 15.33 0.67
C ASP A 120 -7.16 14.93 -0.73
N ILE A 121 -6.98 13.65 -1.05
CA ILE A 121 -7.38 13.05 -2.32
C ILE A 121 -8.80 12.50 -2.10
N PRO A 122 -9.86 13.01 -2.78
CA PRO A 122 -11.25 12.62 -2.53
C PRO A 122 -11.51 11.11 -2.64
N GLU A 123 -10.76 10.45 -3.53
CA GLU A 123 -10.85 9.01 -3.77
C GLU A 123 -10.23 8.18 -2.63
N ARG A 124 -9.40 8.80 -1.76
CA ARG A 124 -8.75 8.13 -0.64
C ARG A 124 -9.69 8.10 0.57
N LYS A 125 -10.21 6.91 0.88
CA LYS A 125 -11.09 6.72 2.03
C LYS A 125 -10.32 6.65 3.36
N LYS A 126 -10.79 7.42 4.35
CA LYS A 126 -10.25 7.42 5.72
C LYS A 126 -10.80 6.23 6.49
N GLY A 127 -10.00 5.18 6.64
CA GLY A 127 -10.37 4.00 7.42
C GLY A 127 -9.49 2.78 7.14
N CYS A 128 -9.84 1.65 7.73
CA CYS A 128 -9.16 0.38 7.52
C CYS A 128 -10.07 -0.57 6.74
N ILE A 129 -9.65 -0.94 5.53
CA ILE A 129 -10.41 -1.86 4.67
C ILE A 129 -10.62 -3.22 5.33
N LEU A 130 -9.66 -3.70 6.14
CA LEU A 130 -9.77 -4.96 6.87
C LEU A 130 -10.89 -4.89 7.92
N VAL A 131 -11.01 -3.78 8.64
CA VAL A 131 -12.10 -3.56 9.60
C VAL A 131 -13.46 -3.53 8.88
N TRP A 132 -13.55 -2.81 7.75
CA TRP A 132 -14.79 -2.74 6.98
C TRP A 132 -15.22 -4.11 6.47
N TYR A 133 -14.28 -4.90 5.97
CA TYR A 133 -14.57 -6.21 5.39
C TYR A 133 -14.87 -7.25 6.47
N TYR A 134 -13.96 -7.46 7.43
CA TYR A 134 -14.05 -8.56 8.39
C TYR A 134 -14.93 -8.27 9.60
N LEU A 135 -14.99 -7.01 10.08
CA LEU A 135 -15.78 -6.66 11.27
C LEU A 135 -17.13 -6.02 10.91
N LYS A 136 -17.19 -5.21 9.84
CA LYS A 136 -18.43 -4.51 9.44
C LYS A 136 -19.16 -5.15 8.26
N GLY A 137 -18.68 -6.27 7.72
CA GLY A 137 -19.35 -7.01 6.64
C GLY A 137 -19.51 -6.25 5.31
N LYS A 138 -18.75 -5.18 5.09
CA LYS A 138 -18.82 -4.37 3.87
C LYS A 138 -18.05 -5.04 2.73
N LYS A 139 -18.73 -5.93 1.99
CA LYS A 139 -18.14 -6.73 0.90
C LYS A 139 -18.06 -6.02 -0.46
N PHE A 140 -18.83 -4.96 -0.67
CA PHE A 140 -18.87 -4.22 -1.93
C PHE A 140 -18.42 -2.78 -1.73
N PHE A 141 -17.75 -2.20 -2.73
CA PHE A 141 -17.33 -0.80 -2.69
C PHE A 141 -18.51 0.15 -2.49
N SER A 142 -19.66 -0.14 -3.11
CA SER A 142 -20.91 0.61 -2.95
C SER A 142 -21.44 0.68 -1.50
N LYS A 143 -20.97 -0.20 -0.59
CA LYS A 143 -21.35 -0.20 0.84
C LYS A 143 -20.43 0.65 1.70
N LEU A 144 -19.35 1.20 1.15
CA LEU A 144 -18.48 2.14 1.86
C LEU A 144 -19.20 3.49 1.95
N SER A 145 -19.32 4.04 3.17
CA SER A 145 -19.95 5.34 3.40
C SER A 145 -19.00 6.43 2.86
N PHE A 146 -19.54 7.39 2.10
CA PHE A 146 -18.76 8.36 1.36
C PHE A 146 -18.33 9.56 2.19
#